data_AF-A0A7Z0RSB2-F1
#
_entry.id   AF-A0A7Z0RSB2-F1
#
_cell.length_a   1.000
_cell.length_b   1.000
_cell.length_c   1.000
_cell.angle_alpha   90.00
_cell.angle_beta   90.00
_cell.angle_gamma   90.00
#
_symmetry.space_group_name_H-M   'P 1'
#
loop_
_entity.id
_entity.type
_entity.pdbx_description
1 polymer ?
#
loop_
_entity_poly.entity_id
_entity_poly.type
_entity_poly.pdbx_seq_one_letter_code
_entity_poly.pdbx_strand_id
1 'polypeptide(L)' 'MNKEQLEKMTNGKGFIAALDQSGGSTPKALKEYGINEDQYSNE' A
#
# COMPACT_ATOMS: atom_id res chain seq x y z
N MET A 1 -12.48 6.24 17.10
CA MET A 1 -12.38 6.87 15.77
C MET A 1 -12.86 8.31 15.87
N ASN A 2 -12.12 9.24 15.27
CA ASN A 2 -12.61 10.62 15.15
C ASN A 2 -13.90 10.60 14.29
N LYS A 3 -14.95 11.30 14.73
CA LYS A 3 -16.25 11.35 14.04
C LYS A 3 -16.11 11.78 12.57
N GLU A 4 -15.19 12.70 12.29
CA GLU A 4 -14.90 13.18 10.94
C GLU A 4 -14.33 12.08 10.03
N GLN A 5 -13.47 11.21 10.57
CA GLN A 5 -12.91 10.09 9.80
C GLN A 5 -13.99 9.07 9.45
N LEU A 6 -14.91 8.79 10.39
CA LEU A 6 -16.03 7.88 10.15
C LEU A 6 -16.95 8.43 9.05
N GLU A 7 -17.32 9.71 9.12
CA GLU A 7 -18.17 10.35 8.11
C GLU A 7 -17.53 10.31 6.71
N LYS A 8 -16.21 10.54 6.63
CA LYS A 8 -15.46 10.43 5.37
C LYS A 8 -15.44 9.00 4.82
N MET A 9 -15.29 7.99 5.68
CA MET A 9 -15.32 6.59 5.24
C MET A 9 -16.71 6.13 4.80
N THR A 10 -17.77 6.66 5.41
CA THR A 10 -19.15 6.29 5.07
C THR A 10 -19.65 7.01 3.82
N ASN A 11 -19.41 8.32 3.69
CA ASN A 11 -20.06 9.16 2.69
C ASN A 11 -19.09 9.79 1.67
N GLY A 12 -17.77 9.70 1.90
CA GLY A 12 -16.77 10.30 1.03
C GLY A 12 -16.76 9.66 -0.36
N LYS A 13 -16.76 10.49 -1.41
CA LYS A 13 -16.57 10.02 -2.79
C LYS A 13 -15.08 9.76 -3.04
N GLY A 14 -14.75 8.59 -3.59
CA GLY A 14 -13.38 8.22 -3.92
C GLY A 14 -13.18 6.71 -3.89
N PHE A 15 -11.93 6.29 -3.71
CA PHE A 15 -11.54 4.90 -3.53
C PHE A 15 -10.46 4.80 -2.45
N ILE A 16 -10.23 3.59 -1.94
CA ILE A 16 -9.16 3.31 -0.98
C ILE A 16 -8.00 2.67 -1.75
N ALA A 17 -6.85 3.31 -1.75
CA ALA A 17 -5.61 2.71 -2.22
C ALA A 17 -5.02 1.87 -1.08
N ALA A 18 -4.95 0.56 -1.28
CA ALA A 18 -4.36 -0.38 -0.34
C ALA A 18 -2.84 -0.44 -0.54
N LEU A 19 -2.07 -0.04 0.47
CA LEU A 19 -0.59 -0.05 0.49
C LEU A 19 -0.05 -0.98 1.60
N ASP A 20 -0.84 -1.94 2.05
CA ASP A 20 -0.57 -2.84 3.17
C ASP A 20 0.10 -4.16 2.75
N GLN A 21 1.06 -4.07 1.81
CA GLN A 21 1.79 -5.25 1.35
C GLN A 21 2.63 -5.86 2.47
N SER A 22 2.60 -7.19 2.59
CA SER A 22 3.43 -7.93 3.53
C SER A 22 4.84 -8.09 2.97
N GLY A 23 5.83 -8.39 3.82
CA GLY A 23 7.22 -8.59 3.39
C GLY A 23 7.38 -9.67 2.30
N GLY A 24 6.48 -10.66 2.24
CA GLY A 24 6.47 -11.67 1.18
C GLY A 24 5.92 -11.18 -0.16
N SER A 25 5.05 -10.16 -0.18
CA SER A 25 4.49 -9.57 -1.41
C SER A 25 5.21 -8.30 -1.87
N THR A 26 6.02 -7.68 -1.01
CA THR A 26 6.84 -6.51 -1.35
C THR A 26 7.79 -6.74 -2.53
N PRO A 27 8.55 -7.87 -2.65
CA PRO A 27 9.41 -8.12 -3.82
C PRO A 27 8.65 -8.08 -5.15
N LYS A 28 7.43 -8.63 -5.16
CA LYS A 28 6.58 -8.62 -6.35
C LYS A 28 6.17 -7.20 -6.74
N ALA A 29 5.75 -6.40 -5.77
CA ALA A 29 5.37 -5.01 -6.02
C ALA A 29 6.54 -4.16 -6.48
N LEU A 30 7.72 -4.34 -5.90
CA LEU A 30 8.96 -3.67 -6.33
C LEU A 30 9.28 -4.01 -7.80
N LYS A 31 9.19 -5.29 -8.16
CA LYS A 31 9.39 -5.75 -9.54
C LYS A 31 8.37 -5.16 -10.52
N GLU A 32 7.09 -5.13 -10.15
CA GLU A 32 6.04 -4.48 -10.94
C GLU A 32 6.30 -2.97 -11.12
N TYR A 33 7.03 -2.36 -10.19
CA TYR A 33 7.48 -0.96 -10.25
C TYR A 33 8.82 -0.77 -10.98
N GLY A 34 9.40 -1.84 -11.55
CA GLY A 34 10.67 -1.81 -12.29
C GLY A 34 11.92 -1.86 -11.42
N ILE A 35 11.78 -2.20 -10.14
CA ILE A 35 12.91 -2.41 -9.21
C ILE A 35 13.20 -3.91 -9.16
N ASN A 36 14.32 -4.30 -9.75
CA ASN A 36 14.76 -5.69 -9.78
C ASN A 36 15.38 -6.12 -8.44
N GLU A 37 15.41 -7.42 -8.21
CA GLU A 37 15.87 -8.02 -6.93
C GLU A 37 17.35 -7.77 -6.64
N ASP A 38 18.16 -7.49 -7.66
CA ASP A 38 19.58 -7.12 -7.54
C ASP A 38 19.79 -5.67 -7.10
N GLN A 39 18.73 -4.85 -7.11
CA GLN A 39 18.77 -3.44 -6.76
C GLN A 39 18.51 -3.17 -5.27
N TYR A 40 18.21 -4.21 -4.49
CA TYR A 40 18.03 -4.11 -3.04
C TYR A 40 18.62 -5.33 -2.34
N SER A 41 19.05 -5.13 -1.11
CA SER A 41 19.51 -6.20 -0.23
C SER A 41 18.81 -6.06 1.10
N ASN A 42 18.35 -7.19 1.65
CA ASN A 42 17.95 -7.24 3.04
C ASN A 42 19.23 -7.31 3.89
N GLU A 43 19.25 -6.60 5.01
CA GLU A 43 20.27 -6.83 6.07
C GLU A 43 20.03 -8.17 6.78
#